data_AF-A0A5C7ESI8-F1
#
_entry.id   AF-A0A5C7ESI8-F1
#
_cell.length_a   1.000
_cell.length_b   1.000
_cell.length_c   1.000
_cell.angle_alpha   90.00
_cell.angle_beta   90.00
_cell.angle_gamma   90.00
#
_symmetry.space_group_name_H-M   'P 1'
#
loop_
_entity.id
_entity.type
_entity.pdbx_description
1 polymer ?
#
loop_
_entity_poly.entity_id
_entity_poly.type
_entity_poly.pdbx_seq_one_letter_code
_entity_poly.pdbx_strand_id
1 'polypeptide(L)'
;MAYIATVKIVVDEANEAMVYDGINEILREAQYGGPNGEFRGWIADWAFWSVEPASEEVEKSLASGNYEEGEAFPDCPARSTAEPSSGCS
;
A
#
# COMPACT_ATOMS: atom_id res chain seq x y z
N MET A 1 5.89 22.79 1.96
CA MET A 1 5.93 21.78 3.04
C MET A 1 5.80 20.42 2.37
N ALA A 2 6.69 19.49 2.66
CA ALA A 2 6.69 18.15 2.07
C ALA A 2 6.27 17.14 3.15
N TYR A 3 5.61 16.07 2.73
CA TYR A 3 5.15 14.99 3.61
C TYR A 3 5.70 13.66 3.09
N ILE A 4 6.02 12.77 4.01
CA ILE A 4 6.34 11.37 3.69
C ILE A 4 5.09 10.56 4.01
N ALA A 5 4.56 9.84 3.02
CA ALA A 5 3.48 8.89 3.20
C ALA A 5 4.05 7.47 3.20
N THR A 6 3.63 6.63 4.14
CA THR A 6 4.02 5.22 4.22
C THR A 6 2.86 4.36 3.78
N VAL A 7 3.11 3.45 2.83
CA VAL A 7 2.14 2.45 2.37
C VAL A 7 2.63 1.08 2.84
N LYS A 8 1.79 0.35 3.57
CA LYS A 8 2.03 -1.05 3.93
C LYS A 8 1.06 -1.91 3.14
N ILE A 9 1.55 -2.99 2.55
CA ILE A 9 0.78 -3.86 1.66
C ILE A 9 1.13 -5.30 2.03
N VAL A 10 0.11 -6.12 2.25
CA VAL A 10 0.26 -7.57 2.43
C VAL A 10 -0.17 -8.25 1.17
N VAL A 11 0.71 -9.12 0.67
CA VAL A 11 0.53 -9.87 -0.56
C VAL A 11 0.90 -11.32 -0.32
N ASP A 12 0.30 -12.20 -1.12
CA ASP A 12 0.72 -13.60 -1.18
C ASP A 12 2.12 -13.68 -1.80
N GLU A 13 2.98 -14.56 -1.26
CA GLU A 13 4.34 -14.83 -1.73
C GLU A 13 4.39 -15.10 -3.25
N ALA A 14 3.39 -15.82 -3.79
CA ALA A 14 3.30 -16.12 -5.22
C ALA A 14 3.17 -14.87 -6.10
N ASN A 15 2.76 -13.73 -5.53
CA ASN A 15 2.53 -12.47 -6.22
C ASN A 15 3.55 -11.38 -5.87
N GLU A 16 4.56 -11.66 -5.03
CA GLU A 16 5.54 -10.66 -4.58
C GLU A 16 6.19 -9.90 -5.76
N ALA A 17 6.61 -10.63 -6.80
CA ALA A 17 7.22 -10.03 -7.98
C ALA A 17 6.28 -9.05 -8.72
N MET A 18 4.98 -9.35 -8.77
CA MET A 18 3.99 -8.50 -9.44
C MET A 18 3.74 -7.19 -8.68
N VAL A 19 4.00 -7.18 -7.38
CA VAL A 19 3.76 -6.03 -6.50
C VAL A 19 4.79 -4.94 -6.76
N TYR A 20 6.06 -5.32 -6.89
CA TYR A 20 7.11 -4.36 -7.23
C TYR A 20 6.87 -3.71 -8.58
N ASP A 21 6.57 -4.50 -9.61
CA ASP A 21 6.33 -3.98 -10.96
C ASP A 21 5.06 -3.14 -11.01
N GLY A 22 3.95 -3.66 -10.49
CA GLY A 22 2.66 -2.98 -10.52
C GLY A 22 2.64 -1.68 -9.72
N ILE A 23 3.23 -1.66 -8.51
CA ILE A 23 3.28 -0.43 -7.71
C ILE A 23 4.25 0.57 -8.34
N ASN A 24 5.39 0.13 -8.89
CA ASN A 24 6.30 1.05 -9.59
C ASN A 24 5.59 1.74 -10.76
N GLU A 25 4.81 1.00 -11.54
CA GLU A 25 4.02 1.57 -12.63
C GLU A 25 2.99 2.58 -12.11
N ILE A 26 2.22 2.24 -11.08
CA ILE A 26 1.21 3.14 -10.47
C ILE A 26 1.87 4.41 -9.92
N LEU A 27 2.98 4.29 -9.18
CA LEU A 27 3.68 5.45 -8.60
C LEU A 27 4.30 6.32 -9.69
N ARG A 28 4.80 5.70 -10.77
CA ARG A 28 5.31 6.42 -11.94
C ARG A 28 4.22 7.18 -12.66
N GLU A 29 3.07 6.57 -12.89
CA GLU A 29 1.89 7.24 -13.44
C GLU A 29 1.44 8.40 -12.52
N ALA A 30 1.46 8.19 -11.21
CA ALA A 30 1.11 9.21 -10.22
C ALA A 30 2.14 10.36 -10.12
N GLN A 31 3.39 10.17 -10.57
CA GLN A 31 4.42 11.22 -10.65
C GLN A 31 4.29 12.07 -11.92
N TYR A 32 4.01 11.45 -13.07
CA TYR A 32 3.99 12.16 -14.36
C TYR A 32 2.58 12.62 -14.79
N GLY A 33 1.53 12.05 -14.19
CA GLY A 33 0.15 12.25 -14.62
C GLY A 33 -0.15 11.51 -15.93
N GLY A 34 -1.43 11.46 -16.30
CA GLY A 34 -1.87 10.84 -17.56
C GLY A 34 -1.26 11.50 -18.82
N PRO A 35 -1.41 10.87 -20.00
CA PRO A 35 -0.65 11.18 -21.22
C PRO A 35 -0.77 12.62 -21.75
N ASN A 36 -1.71 13.41 -21.22
CA ASN A 36 -1.97 14.79 -21.65
C ASN A 36 -1.39 15.85 -20.69
N GLY A 37 -0.65 15.46 -19.65
CA GLY A 37 0.02 16.41 -18.75
C GLY A 37 -0.94 17.27 -17.89
N GLU A 38 -2.20 16.85 -17.77
CA GLU A 38 -3.28 17.62 -17.15
C GLU A 38 -3.26 17.56 -15.61
N PHE A 39 -2.50 16.64 -15.03
CA PHE A 39 -2.27 16.58 -13.59
C PHE A 39 -0.78 16.55 -13.32
N ARG A 40 -0.26 17.61 -12.69
CA ARG A 40 1.05 17.54 -12.03
C ARG A 40 0.96 16.39 -11.04
N GLY A 41 1.73 15.33 -11.27
CA GLY A 41 1.74 14.20 -10.36
C GLY A 41 1.99 14.68 -8.94
N TRP A 42 1.23 14.11 -8.01
CA TRP A 42 1.26 14.51 -6.60
C TRP A 42 2.41 13.84 -5.83
N ILE A 43 3.13 12.93 -6.50
CA ILE A 43 4.33 12.27 -5.98
C ILE A 43 5.57 12.98 -6.52
N ALA A 44 6.45 13.39 -5.62
CA ALA A 44 7.75 13.96 -5.99
C ALA A 44 8.82 12.87 -6.18
N ASP A 45 8.84 11.87 -5.29
CA ASP A 45 9.82 10.79 -5.28
C ASP A 45 9.28 9.58 -4.48
N TRP A 46 9.80 8.37 -4.73
CA TRP A 46 9.47 7.15 -3.97
C TRP A 46 10.63 6.14 -3.95
N ALA A 47 10.66 5.31 -2.91
CA ALA A 47 11.56 4.17 -2.81
C ALA A 47 10.88 3.04 -2.05
N PHE A 48 11.16 1.79 -2.43
CA PHE A 48 10.82 0.62 -1.61
C PHE A 48 11.90 0.41 -0.56
N TRP A 49 11.49 0.35 0.70
CA TRP A 49 12.43 0.23 1.82
C TRP A 49 12.79 -1.22 2.11
N SER A 50 11.79 -2.05 2.39
CA SER A 50 11.99 -3.47 2.72
C SER A 50 10.70 -4.25 2.49
N VAL A 51 10.84 -5.51 2.10
CA VAL A 51 9.79 -6.52 2.19
C VAL A 51 10.12 -7.43 3.37
N GLU A 52 9.16 -7.55 4.28
CA GLU A 52 9.26 -8.40 5.45
C GLU A 52 8.17 -9.47 5.35
N PRO A 53 8.45 -10.72 5.78
CA PRO A 53 7.43 -11.75 5.80
C PRO A 53 6.28 -11.34 6.73
N ALA A 54 5.06 -11.73 6.36
CA ALA A 54 3.91 -11.56 7.22
C ALA A 54 4.04 -12.41 8.48
N SER A 55 3.25 -12.12 9.52
CA SER A 55 3.20 -13.00 10.69
C SER A 55 2.54 -14.34 10.31
N GLU A 56 2.91 -15.42 11.00
CA GLU A 56 2.28 -16.74 10.76
C GLU A 56 0.75 -16.72 10.84
N GLU A 57 0.18 -15.81 11.64
CA GLU A 57 -1.25 -15.65 11.79
C GLU A 57 -1.88 -15.08 10.51
N VAL A 58 -1.30 -14.01 9.95
CA VAL A 58 -1.72 -13.42 8.69
C VAL A 58 -1.57 -14.41 7.54
N GLU A 59 -0.46 -15.14 7.49
CA GLU A 59 -0.25 -16.18 6.47
C GLU A 59 -1.30 -17.29 6.55
N LYS A 60 -1.64 -17.75 7.76
CA LYS A 60 -2.71 -18.75 7.98
C LYS A 60 -4.09 -18.22 7.60
N SER A 61 -4.40 -16.96 7.93
CA SER A 61 -5.66 -16.33 7.54
C SER A 61 -5.78 -16.19 6.02
N LEU A 62 -4.71 -15.79 5.33
CA LEU A 62 -4.66 -15.72 3.87
C LEU A 62 -4.83 -17.10 3.22
N ALA A 63 -4.06 -18.09 3.66
CA ALA A 63 -4.10 -19.44 3.12
C ALA A 63 -5.46 -20.14 3.35
N SER A 64 -6.16 -19.79 4.44
CA SER A 64 -7.49 -20.33 4.77
C SER A 64 -8.64 -19.52 4.16
N GLY A 65 -8.36 -18.39 3.51
CA GLY A 65 -9.37 -17.49 2.94
C GLY A 65 -10.20 -16.73 3.97
N ASN A 66 -9.77 -16.71 5.23
CA ASN A 66 -10.44 -16.02 6.35
C ASN A 66 -9.81 -14.67 6.68
N TYR A 67 -8.87 -14.19 5.85
CA TYR A 67 -8.22 -12.90 6.06
C TYR A 67 -9.22 -11.75 5.95
N GLU A 68 -9.28 -10.93 7.00
CA GLU A 68 -10.07 -9.69 7.02
C GLU A 68 -9.19 -8.46 6.77
N GLU A 69 -9.75 -7.46 6.06
CA GLU A 69 -9.03 -6.22 5.75
C GLU A 69 -8.59 -5.52 7.05
N GLY A 70 -7.29 -5.25 7.17
CA GLY A 70 -6.69 -4.59 8.33
C GLY A 70 -6.12 -5.53 9.39
N GLU A 71 -6.33 -6.86 9.29
CA GLU A 71 -5.73 -7.83 10.23
C GLU A 71 -4.21 -7.76 10.26
N ALA A 72 -3.57 -7.56 9.10
CA ALA A 72 -2.12 -7.42 9.03
C ALA A 72 -1.59 -6.08 9.56
N PHE A 73 -2.46 -5.10 9.79
CA PHE A 73 -2.09 -3.75 10.19
C PHE A 73 -2.89 -3.31 11.41
N PRO A 74 -2.65 -3.90 12.60
CA PRO A 74 -3.41 -3.56 13.82
C PRO A 74 -3.27 -2.07 14.21
N ASP A 75 -2.15 -1.43 13.85
CA ASP A 75 -1.91 0.00 14.06
C ASP A 75 -2.57 0.91 13.00
N CYS A 76 -3.10 0.33 11.92
CA CYS A 76 -3.77 1.01 10.84
C CYS A 76 -5.13 0.34 10.59
N PRO A 77 -6.10 0.53 11.49
CA PRO A 77 -7.41 -0.10 11.33
C PRO A 77 -7.98 0.29 9.97
N ALA A 78 -8.44 -0.72 9.21
CA ALA A 78 -9.06 -0.53 7.92
C ALA A 78 -10.11 0.57 8.04
N ARG A 79 -9.97 1.60 7.22
CA ARG A 79 -10.82 2.79 7.26
C ARG A 79 -12.20 2.36 6.79
N SER A 80 -13.04 1.93 7.73
CA SER A 80 -14.49 1.82 7.53
C SER A 80 -14.95 3.10 6.84
N THR A 81 -15.70 2.95 5.76
CA THR A 81 -16.07 4.00 4.79
C THR A 81 -17.02 5.07 5.35
N ALA A 82 -16.90 5.41 6.63
CA ALA A 82 -17.63 6.48 7.30
C ALA A 82 -16.67 7.57 7.81
N GLU A 83 -16.23 8.43 6.88
CA GLU A 83 -15.84 9.84 7.09
C GLU A 83 -14.67 10.19 8.07
N PRO A 84 -14.11 11.43 8.00
CA PRO A 84 -12.67 11.62 8.14
C PRO A 84 -12.20 12.15 9.50
N SER A 85 -10.87 12.07 9.67
CA SER A 85 -10.00 12.82 10.58
C SER A 85 -9.72 12.24 11.98
N SER A 86 -8.65 11.45 12.07
CA SER A 86 -7.49 11.79 12.92
C SER A 86 -6.35 10.82 12.60
N GLY A 87 -5.13 11.34 12.49
CA GLY A 87 -3.96 10.63 11.99
C GLY A 87 -3.60 9.35 12.76
N CYS A 88 -2.96 8.44 12.03
CA CYS A 88 -2.16 7.36 12.61
C CYS A 88 -1.08 8.03 13.50
N SER A 89 -1.03 7.64 14.77
CA SER A 89 -0.03 8.12 15.74
C SER A 89 1.16 7.20 15.79
#